data_AF-A0A2M8IV42-F1
#
_entry.id   AF-A0A2M8IV42-F1
#
_cell.length_a   1.000
_cell.length_b   1.000
_cell.length_c   1.000
_cell.angle_alpha   90.00
_cell.angle_beta   90.00
_cell.angle_gamma   90.00
#
_symmetry.space_group_name_H-M   'P 1'
#
loop_
_entity.id
_entity.type
_entity.pdbx_description
1 polymer ?
#
loop_
_entity_poly.entity_id
_entity_poly.type
_entity_poly.pdbx_seq_one_letter_code
_entity_poly.pdbx_strand_id
1 'polypeptide(L)' 'MGGGDKGLRRLQGRPLLSHVIDRLAPQVTALALNANGPPERFHGFGLTVLPDPYSPWAMTTGGAPAGPSWVIWFN' A
#
# COMPACT_ATOMS: atom_id res chain seq x y z
N MET A 1 -7.28 5.12 14.38
CA MET A 1 -6.04 5.69 14.94
C MET A 1 -5.30 6.40 13.82
N GLY A 2 -5.09 7.72 13.95
CA GLY A 2 -4.72 8.66 12.89
C GLY A 2 -3.29 8.55 12.35
N GLY A 3 -2.91 7.38 11.84
CA GLY A 3 -1.67 7.18 11.10
C GLY A 3 -1.84 7.63 9.65
N GLY A 4 -1.85 8.94 9.39
CA GLY A 4 -1.82 9.47 8.02
C GLY A 4 -0.73 8.79 7.19
N ASP A 5 -0.96 8.65 5.87
CA ASP A 5 -0.20 7.83 4.93
C ASP A 5 1.30 7.84 5.19
N LYS A 6 1.80 6.95 6.06
CA LYS A 6 3.18 7.00 6.54
C LYS A 6 4.16 6.83 5.38
N GLY A 7 3.77 6.04 4.37
CA GLY A 7 4.49 5.89 3.11
C GLY A 7 4.62 7.19 2.30
N LEU A 8 3.71 8.16 2.47
CA LEU A 8 3.79 9.46 1.81
C LEU A 8 4.64 10.49 2.56
N ARG A 9 5.04 10.22 3.81
CA ARG A 9 5.99 11.11 4.50
C ARG A 9 7.31 11.11 3.76
N ARG A 10 7.97 12.27 3.71
CA ARG A 10 9.21 12.44 2.98
C ARG A 10 10.41 12.08 3.85
N LEU A 11 11.29 11.26 3.31
CA LEU A 11 12.65 11.01 3.78
C LEU A 11 13.61 11.43 2.67
N GLN A 12 14.55 12.33 2.97
CA GLN A 12 15.49 12.86 1.97
C GLN A 12 14.78 13.41 0.70
N GLY A 13 13.69 14.15 0.89
CA GLY A 13 12.93 14.77 -0.21
C GLY A 13 12.02 13.83 -1.02
N ARG A 14 12.09 12.51 -0.81
CA ARG A 14 11.25 11.51 -1.51
C ARG A 14 10.30 10.80 -0.55
N PRO A 15 9.09 10.39 -0.97
CA PRO A 15 8.20 9.58 -0.13
C PRO A 15 8.90 8.32 0.39
N LEU A 16 8.65 7.95 1.65
CA LEU A 16 9.14 6.70 2.26
C LEU A 16 8.80 5.48 1.40
N LEU A 17 7.60 5.47 0.80
CA LEU A 17 7.15 4.41 -0.09
C LEU A 17 8.04 4.28 -1.35
N SER A 18 8.58 5.37 -1.89
CA SER A 18 9.51 5.30 -3.03
C SER A 18 10.80 4.55 -2.65
N HIS A 19 11.35 4.83 -1.47
CA HIS A 19 12.57 4.15 -1.01
C HIS A 19 12.36 2.65 -0.81
N VAL A 20 11.18 2.28 -0.31
CA VAL A 20 10.77 0.88 -0.17
C VAL A 20 10.66 0.21 -1.54
N ILE A 21 9.96 0.83 -2.49
CA ILE A 21 9.77 0.28 -3.84
C ILE A 21 11.12 0.06 -4.50
N ASP A 22 12.00 1.07 -4.51
CA ASP A 22 13.33 0.97 -5.12
C ASP A 22 14.14 -0.21 -4.56
N ARG A 23 13.98 -0.51 -3.26
CA ARG A 23 14.71 -1.59 -2.60
C ARG A 23 14.10 -2.96 -2.88
N LEU A 24 12.77 -3.06 -2.98
CA LEU A 24 12.06 -4.34 -3.07
C LEU A 24 11.78 -4.76 -4.52
N ALA A 25 11.55 -3.82 -5.43
CA ALA A 25 11.25 -4.09 -6.84
C ALA A 25 12.25 -5.03 -7.54
N PRO A 26 13.58 -4.93 -7.37
CA PRO A 26 14.50 -5.86 -8.03
C PRO A 26 14.53 -7.26 -7.41
N GLN A 27 13.91 -7.48 -6.24
CA GLN A 27 13.96 -8.74 -5.49
C GLN A 27 12.71 -9.61 -5.68
N VAL A 28 11.66 -9.08 -6.30
CA VAL A 28 10.37 -9.77 -6.44
C VAL A 28 9.82 -9.58 -7.85
N THR A 29 9.00 -10.53 -8.30
CA THR A 29 8.38 -10.47 -9.63
C THR A 29 7.24 -9.45 -9.70
N ALA A 30 6.61 -9.13 -8.57
CA ALA A 30 5.49 -8.20 -8.50
C ALA A 30 5.40 -7.51 -7.12
N LEU A 31 4.88 -6.29 -7.11
CA LEU A 31 4.60 -5.51 -5.90
C LEU A 31 3.15 -5.02 -5.92
N ALA A 32 2.48 -5.09 -4.77
CA ALA A 32 1.19 -4.46 -4.52
C ALA A 32 1.25 -3.68 -3.21
N LEU A 33 0.49 -2.59 -3.14
CA LEU A 33 0.35 -1.75 -1.96
C LEU A 33 -0.97 -2.08 -1.27
N ASN A 34 -0.91 -2.60 -0.05
CA ASN A 34 -2.09 -2.64 0.80
C ASN A 34 -2.31 -1.25 1.44
N ALA A 35 -3.49 -0.67 1.28
CA ALA A 35 -3.80 0.64 1.83
C ALA A 35 -5.25 0.77 2.29
N ASN A 36 -5.43 1.63 3.29
CA ASN A 36 -6.71 2.02 3.84
C ASN A 36 -7.21 3.30 3.16
N GLY A 37 -8.42 3.29 2.61
CA GLY A 37 -9.06 4.47 1.98
C GLY A 37 -8.80 4.62 0.48
N PRO A 38 -8.94 5.83 -0.09
CA PRO A 38 -8.93 6.04 -1.54
C PRO A 38 -7.58 5.69 -2.20
N PRO A 39 -7.54 4.83 -3.24
CA PRO A 39 -6.32 4.37 -3.90
C PRO A 39 -5.66 5.45 -4.78
N GLU A 40 -6.38 6.49 -5.18
CA GLU A 40 -5.94 7.55 -6.08
C GLU A 40 -4.71 8.28 -5.55
N ARG A 41 -4.57 8.34 -4.21
CA ARG A 41 -3.41 8.92 -3.52
C ARG A 41 -2.08 8.23 -3.86
N PHE A 42 -2.13 6.98 -4.34
CA PHE A 42 -0.96 6.17 -4.65
C PHE A 42 -0.77 5.92 -6.14
N HIS A 43 -1.62 6.46 -7.03
CA HIS A 43 -1.49 6.26 -8.48
C HIS A 43 -0.10 6.67 -9.02
N GLY A 44 0.55 7.66 -8.41
CA GLY A 44 1.89 8.10 -8.78
C GLY A 44 3.01 7.07 -8.55
N PHE A 45 2.75 5.98 -7.83
CA PHE A 45 3.74 4.92 -7.58
C PHE A 45 3.63 3.74 -8.56
N GLY A 46 2.61 3.69 -9.42
CA GLY A 46 2.42 2.61 -10.40
C GLY A 46 2.18 1.23 -9.80
N LEU A 47 1.79 1.15 -8.52
CA LEU A 47 1.49 -0.10 -7.84
C LEU A 47 0.01 -0.44 -7.93
N THR A 48 -0.31 -1.73 -7.96
CA THR A 48 -1.67 -2.20 -7.69
C THR A 48 -1.99 -1.93 -6.23
N VAL A 49 -3.05 -1.16 -5.95
CA VAL A 49 -3.50 -0.85 -4.58
C VAL A 49 -4.62 -1.82 -4.20
N LEU A 50 -4.38 -2.61 -3.16
CA LEU A 50 -5.35 -3.55 -2.62
C LEU A 50 -5.98 -2.97 -1.33
N PRO A 51 -7.32 -2.98 -1.21
CA PRO A 51 -7.96 -2.56 0.03
C PRO A 51 -7.56 -3.49 1.18
N ASP A 52 -7.31 -2.93 2.37
CA ASP A 52 -7.10 -3.69 3.60
C ASP A 52 -8.41 -4.38 4.03
N PRO A 53 -8.48 -5.73 4.03
CA PRO A 53 -9.71 -6.46 4.34
C PRO A 53 -10.19 -6.27 5.78
N TYR A 54 -9.33 -5.80 6.68
CA TYR A 54 -9.68 -5.51 8.07
C TYR A 54 -10.00 -4.03 8.30
N SER A 55 -10.00 -3.22 7.24
CA SER A 55 -10.40 -1.83 7.30
C SER A 55 -11.90 -1.69 7.54
N PRO A 56 -12.33 -0.75 8.41
CA PRO A 56 -13.73 -0.33 8.45
C PRO A 56 -14.28 0.08 7.07
N TRP A 57 -13.42 0.60 6.19
CA TRP A 57 -13.74 0.97 4.80
C TRP A 57 -13.98 -0.26 3.89
N ALA A 58 -13.22 -1.34 4.08
CA ALA A 58 -13.37 -2.57 3.32
C ALA A 58 -14.57 -3.40 3.81
N MET A 59 -14.88 -3.35 5.11
CA MET A 59 -16.06 -4.01 5.69
C MET A 59 -17.38 -3.42 5.19
N THR A 60 -17.44 -2.12 4.86
CA THR A 60 -18.62 -1.53 4.19
C THR A 60 -18.77 -1.94 2.73
N THR A 61 -17.72 -2.48 2.10
CA THR A 61 -17.74 -2.88 0.68
C THR A 61 -17.87 -4.40 0.50
N GLY A 62 -18.00 -5.17 1.59
CA GLY A 62 -18.35 -6.59 1.54
C GLY A 62 -17.30 -7.48 0.86
N GLY A 63 -16.13 -7.66 1.49
CA GLY A 63 -15.22 -8.72 1.08
C GLY A 63 -13.93 -8.75 1.88
N ALA A 64 -13.68 -9.87 2.56
CA ALA A 64 -12.33 -10.25 2.95
C ALA A 64 -11.78 -11.19 1.86
N PRO A 65 -10.77 -10.80 1.06
CA PRO A 65 -10.03 -11.77 0.29
C PRO A 65 -8.74 -12.13 1.02
N ALA A 66 -8.44 -13.43 1.06
CA ALA A 66 -7.09 -13.91 1.26
C ALA A 66 -6.17 -13.23 0.24
N GLY A 67 -5.24 -12.39 0.71
CA GLY A 67 -4.25 -11.76 -0.14
C GLY A 67 -3.25 -12.81 -0.65
N PRO A 68 -2.85 -12.79 -1.93
CA PRO A 68 -1.86 -13.72 -2.45
C PRO A 68 -0.49 -13.52 -1.79
N SER A 69 0.34 -14.58 -1.79
CA SER A 69 1.61 -14.72 -1.04
C SER A 69 2.76 -13.77 -1.45
N TRP A 70 2.49 -12.76 -2.28
CA TRP A 70 3.47 -11.79 -2.79
C TRP A 70 3.13 -10.33 -2.43
N VAL A 71 2.21 -10.09 -1.50
CA VAL A 71 1.82 -8.74 -1.03
C VAL A 71 2.73 -8.26 0.10
N ILE A 72 3.18 -7.00 0.02
CA ILE A 72 3.95 -6.34 1.08
C ILE A 72 3.00 -5.44 1.89
N TRP A 73 2.98 -5.66 3.20
CA TRP A 73 2.07 -5.01 4.13
C TRP A 73 2.63 -3.67 4.61
N PHE A 74 1.86 -2.58 4.45
CA PHE A 74 2.14 -1.30 5.06
C PHE A 74 0.91 -0.80 5.83
N ASN A 75 1.04 -0.69 7.16
CA ASN A 75 0.04 -0.09 8.08
C ASN A 75 0.63 1.10 8.84
#